data_AF-A0A9D7W1W4-F1
#
_entry.id   AF-A0A9D7W1W4-F1
#
_cell.length_a   1.000
_cell.length_b   1.000
_cell.length_c   1.000
_cell.angle_alpha   90.00
_cell.angle_beta   90.00
_cell.angle_gamma   90.00
#
_symmetry.space_group_name_H-M   'P 1'
#
loop_
_entity.id
_entity.type
_entity.pdbx_description
1 polymer ?
#
loop_
_entity_poly.entity_id
_entity_poly.type
_entity_poly.pdbx_seq_one_letter_code
_entity_poly.pdbx_strand_id
1 'polypeptide(L)'
;MSDSNYDREEVFSKRVRAGKRTYFFDVKKSNTSRGDDFYITITESKKKFEGYVKHKIFLYKEDFNKFSEAFTQTVNHVKSELMPEYDFDEYTNREENNDSNI
;
A
#
# COMPACT_ATOMS: atom_id res chain seq x y z
N MET A 1 10.66 -25.02 1.95
CA MET A 1 11.05 -23.75 2.59
C MET A 1 9.78 -23.16 3.17
N SER A 2 9.74 -23.00 4.49
CA SER A 2 8.51 -22.67 5.23
C SER A 2 8.26 -21.17 5.26
N ASP A 3 7.29 -20.70 4.48
CA ASP A 3 6.74 -19.34 4.52
C ASP A 3 5.88 -19.06 5.77
N SER A 4 5.91 -19.92 6.79
CA SER A 4 4.94 -19.92 7.92
C SER A 4 5.31 -19.05 9.13
N ASN A 5 6.42 -18.31 9.08
CA ASN A 5 6.81 -17.42 10.19
C ASN A 5 6.59 -15.93 9.92
N TYR A 6 6.33 -15.50 8.68
CA TYR A 6 6.09 -14.08 8.37
C TYR A 6 4.68 -13.58 8.74
N ASP A 7 3.71 -14.48 8.88
CA ASP A 7 2.33 -14.12 9.26
C ASP A 7 2.19 -13.78 10.75
N ARG A 8 3.10 -14.21 11.62
CA ARG A 8 2.97 -14.03 13.08
C ARG A 8 3.30 -12.62 13.59
N GLU A 9 3.82 -11.75 12.72
CA GLU A 9 4.26 -10.39 13.08
C GLU A 9 3.43 -9.30 12.41
N GLU A 10 2.48 -9.67 11.56
CA GLU A 10 1.58 -8.74 10.88
C GLU A 10 0.42 -8.35 11.79
N VAL A 11 0.32 -7.06 12.10
CA VAL A 11 -0.64 -6.49 13.05
C VAL A 11 -1.86 -5.95 12.32
N PHE A 12 -1.67 -5.48 11.10
CA PHE A 12 -2.70 -4.93 10.24
C PHE A 12 -2.27 -5.10 8.79
N SER A 13 -3.24 -5.33 7.90
CA SER A 13 -3.02 -5.29 6.45
C SER A 13 -4.20 -4.65 5.75
N LYS A 14 -3.89 -3.79 4.79
CA LYS A 14 -4.86 -3.24 3.84
C LYS A 14 -4.43 -3.58 2.42
N ARG A 15 -5.33 -4.23 1.67
CA ARG A 15 -5.16 -4.56 0.26
C ARG A 15 -5.93 -3.58 -0.59
N VAL A 16 -5.31 -3.09 -1.67
CA VAL A 16 -5.94 -2.24 -2.68
C VAL A 16 -5.70 -2.88 -4.05
N ARG A 17 -6.76 -3.31 -4.74
CA ARG A 17 -6.66 -3.80 -6.12
C ARG A 17 -6.67 -2.58 -7.06
N ALA A 18 -5.98 -2.68 -8.19
CA ALA A 18 -5.95 -1.61 -9.20
C ALA A 18 -5.60 -2.22 -10.56
N GLY A 19 -6.60 -2.82 -11.22
CA GLY A 19 -6.40 -3.54 -12.49
C GLY A 19 -5.37 -4.67 -12.39
N LYS A 20 -4.23 -4.54 -13.11
CA LYS A 20 -3.14 -5.53 -13.08
C LYS A 20 -2.20 -5.39 -11.88
N ARG A 21 -2.40 -4.40 -11.02
CA ARG A 21 -1.60 -4.17 -9.81
C ARG A 21 -2.44 -4.47 -8.56
N THR A 22 -1.76 -4.88 -7.50
CA THR A 22 -2.33 -4.99 -6.16
C THR A 22 -1.34 -4.38 -5.18
N TYR A 23 -1.79 -3.41 -4.41
CA TYR A 23 -1.00 -2.78 -3.35
C TYR A 23 -1.36 -3.40 -2.01
N PHE A 24 -0.35 -3.66 -1.18
CA PHE A 24 -0.47 -4.18 0.16
C PHE A 24 0.19 -3.17 1.11
N PHE A 25 -0.54 -2.74 2.13
CA PHE A 25 -0.08 -1.86 3.18
C PHE A 25 -0.14 -2.63 4.49
N ASP A 26 0.99 -3.19 4.90
CA ASP A 26 1.06 -4.07 6.07
C ASP A 26 1.80 -3.36 7.21
N VAL A 27 1.25 -3.43 8.42
CA VAL A 27 1.93 -3.00 9.65
C VAL A 27 2.52 -4.23 10.31
N LYS A 28 3.81 -4.20 10.59
CA LYS A 28 4.54 -5.31 11.20
C LYS A 28 5.23 -4.87 12.48
N LYS A 29 5.29 -5.76 13.47
CA LYS A 29 6.12 -5.56 14.67
C LYS A 29 7.59 -5.78 14.32
N SER A 30 8.47 -4.94 14.85
CA SER A 30 9.90 -5.16 14.86
C SER A 30 10.25 -6.13 15.99
N ASN A 31 10.99 -7.20 15.68
CA ASN A 31 11.46 -8.17 16.68
C ASN A 31 12.68 -7.71 17.47
N THR A 32 13.02 -6.42 17.43
CA THR A 32 14.15 -5.88 18.19
C THR A 32 13.89 -5.95 19.69
N SER A 33 14.91 -6.34 20.46
CA SER A 33 14.87 -6.57 21.92
C SER A 33 14.59 -5.32 22.78
N ARG A 34 14.12 -4.20 22.19
CA ARG A 34 14.00 -2.87 22.82
C ARG A 34 12.58 -2.26 22.75
N GLY A 35 11.54 -3.06 22.56
CA GLY A 35 10.14 -2.63 22.75
C GLY A 35 9.20 -2.96 21.59
N ASP A 36 7.90 -2.68 21.76
CA ASP A 36 6.84 -2.79 20.75
C ASP A 36 7.01 -1.71 19.67
N ASP A 37 8.01 -1.88 18.80
CA ASP A 37 8.21 -1.03 17.63
C ASP A 37 7.47 -1.56 16.41
N PHE A 38 6.93 -0.67 15.59
CA PHE A 38 6.18 -1.00 14.38
C PHE A 38 6.80 -0.35 13.16
N TYR A 39 6.71 -1.03 12.02
CA TYR A 39 7.07 -0.51 10.71
C TYR A 39 6.02 -0.89 9.67
N ILE A 40 5.98 -0.14 8.57
CA ILE A 40 5.03 -0.38 7.47
C ILE A 40 5.80 -1.00 6.30
N THR A 41 5.23 -2.04 5.67
CA THR A 41 5.64 -2.47 4.34
C THR A 41 4.58 -2.10 3.33
N ILE A 42 4.98 -1.34 2.31
CA ILE A 42 4.15 -1.05 1.14
C ILE A 42 4.64 -1.92 -0.01
N THR A 43 3.82 -2.85 -0.47
CA THR A 43 4.17 -3.75 -1.57
C THR A 43 3.24 -3.51 -2.75
N GLU A 44 3.81 -3.17 -3.90
CA GLU A 44 3.10 -3.29 -5.18
C GLU A 44 3.38 -4.67 -5.77
N SER A 45 2.33 -5.44 -6.11
CA SER A 45 2.41 -6.64 -6.93
C SER A 45 1.78 -6.40 -8.30
N LYS A 46 2.59 -6.49 -9.36
CA LYS A 46 2.14 -6.31 -10.75
C LYS A 46 2.10 -7.65 -11.48
N LYS A 47 0.93 -7.99 -12.03
CA LYS A 47 0.76 -9.15 -12.90
C LYS A 47 1.43 -8.90 -14.26
N LYS A 48 2.41 -9.74 -14.59
CA LYS A 48 3.03 -9.90 -15.91
C LYS A 48 2.56 -11.21 -16.56
N PHE A 49 2.92 -11.42 -17.82
CA PHE A 49 2.56 -12.64 -18.56
C PHE A 49 3.10 -13.92 -17.88
N GLU A 50 4.30 -13.84 -17.31
CA GLU A 50 5.01 -14.99 -16.72
C GLU A 50 4.91 -15.06 -15.18
N GLY A 51 4.06 -14.23 -14.55
CA GLY A 51 3.90 -14.23 -13.10
C GLY A 51 3.72 -12.84 -12.48
N TYR A 52 4.15 -12.67 -11.24
CA TYR A 52 4.01 -11.41 -10.51
C TYR A 52 5.36 -10.81 -10.17
N VAL A 53 5.52 -9.51 -10.44
CA VAL A 53 6.66 -8.73 -9.97
C VAL A 53 6.26 -7.94 -8.75
N LYS A 54 7.05 -8.02 -7.67
CA LYS A 54 6.80 -7.29 -6.43
C LYS A 54 7.83 -6.19 -6.23
N HIS A 55 7.36 -4.98 -5.94
CA HIS A 55 8.17 -3.86 -5.48
C HIS A 55 7.78 -3.59 -4.03
N LYS A 56 8.73 -3.60 -3.11
CA LYS A 56 8.48 -3.46 -1.67
C LYS A 56 9.28 -2.30 -1.10
N ILE A 57 8.60 -1.46 -0.33
CA ILE A 57 9.17 -0.37 0.46
C ILE A 57 9.00 -0.73 1.93
N PHE A 58 10.05 -0.52 2.73
CA PHE A 58 10.00 -0.56 4.18
C PHE A 58 10.02 0.89 4.68
N LEU A 59 9.07 1.24 5.53
CA LEU A 59 8.95 2.55 6.11
C LEU A 59 8.97 2.40 7.64
N TYR A 60 9.91 3.09 8.29
CA TYR A 60 10.09 3.04 9.74
C TYR A 60 9.47 4.26 10.41
N LYS A 61 9.17 4.15 11.71
CA LYS A 61 8.40 5.14 12.49
C LYS A 61 8.97 6.56 12.42
N GLU A 62 10.29 6.69 12.36
CA GLU A 62 11.02 7.97 12.26
C GLU A 62 10.71 8.74 10.98
N ASP A 63 10.24 8.06 9.93
CA ASP A 63 9.99 8.63 8.61
C ASP A 63 8.50 8.78 8.29
N PHE A 64 7.59 8.27 9.13
CA PHE A 64 6.14 8.24 8.85
C PHE A 64 5.57 9.60 8.46
N ASN A 65 5.85 10.63 9.26
CA ASN A 65 5.29 11.96 9.03
C ASN A 65 5.85 12.57 7.74
N LYS A 66 7.17 12.51 7.54
CA LYS A 66 7.83 13.07 6.35
C LYS A 66 7.34 12.38 5.07
N PHE A 67 7.23 11.05 5.08
CA PHE A 67 6.76 10.28 3.94
C PHE A 67 5.27 10.56 3.66
N SER A 68 4.43 10.53 4.69
CA SER A 68 2.98 10.76 4.54
C SER A 68 2.68 12.17 4.03
N GLU A 69 3.38 13.17 4.55
CA GLU A 69 3.26 14.55 4.11
C GLU A 69 3.68 14.70 2.64
N ALA A 70 4.88 14.23 2.27
CA ALA A 70 5.39 14.32 0.90
C ALA A 70 4.47 13.58 -0.09
N PHE A 71 3.99 12.39 0.28
CA PHE A 71 3.05 11.62 -0.54
C PHE A 71 1.74 12.40 -0.74
N THR A 72 1.15 12.92 0.34
CA THR A 72 -0.12 13.66 0.27
C THR A 72 0.02 14.93 -0.56
N GLN A 73 1.08 15.72 -0.32
CA GLN A 73 1.35 16.94 -1.09
C GLN A 73 1.52 16.63 -2.58
N THR A 74 2.26 15.58 -2.92
CA THR A 74 2.46 15.17 -4.33
C THR A 74 1.15 14.77 -5.00
N VAL A 75 0.32 13.97 -4.33
CA VAL A 75 -0.99 13.57 -4.86
C VAL A 75 -1.89 14.78 -5.03
N ASN A 76 -1.93 15.68 -4.05
CA ASN A 76 -2.75 16.88 -4.12
C ASN A 76 -2.31 17.80 -5.25
N HIS A 77 -1.00 18.03 -5.42
CA HIS A 77 -0.47 18.85 -6.52
C HIS A 77 -0.91 18.32 -7.89
N VAL A 78 -0.87 16.99 -8.10
CA VAL A 78 -1.39 16.39 -9.34
C VAL A 78 -2.89 16.64 -9.49
N LYS A 79 -3.68 16.42 -8.44
CA LYS A 79 -5.15 16.57 -8.50
C LYS A 79 -5.60 18.01 -8.68
N SER A 80 -5.00 18.96 -7.97
CA SER A 80 -5.48 20.35 -7.94
C SER A 80 -4.83 21.25 -8.98
N GLU A 81 -3.57 21.00 -9.34
CA GLU A 81 -2.82 21.92 -10.22
C GLU A 81 -2.60 21.33 -11.60
N LEU A 82 -2.27 20.04 -11.72
CA LEU A 82 -1.93 19.44 -13.01
C LEU A 82 -3.14 18.86 -13.75
N MET A 83 -4.11 18.32 -13.02
CA MET A 83 -5.29 17.64 -13.58
C MET A 83 -6.60 18.02 -12.85
N PRO A 84 -6.93 19.31 -12.71
CA PRO A 84 -8.09 19.76 -11.92
C PRO A 84 -9.45 19.32 -12.46
N GLU A 85 -9.56 19.08 -13.76
CA GLU A 85 -10.82 18.68 -14.42
C GLU A 85 -10.99 17.16 -14.51
N TYR A 86 -10.00 16.38 -14.08
CA TYR A 86 -10.06 14.93 -14.18
C TYR A 86 -10.83 14.31 -13.01
N ASP A 87 -11.80 13.47 -13.30
CA ASP A 87 -12.55 12.72 -12.29
C ASP A 87 -11.73 11.51 -11.81
N PHE A 88 -10.97 11.71 -10.72
CA PHE A 88 -10.23 10.63 -10.08
C PHE A 88 -11.13 9.65 -9.30
N ASP A 89 -12.37 10.03 -9.00
CA ASP A 89 -13.30 9.23 -8.20
C ASP A 89 -14.03 8.18 -9.06
N GLU A 90 -14.03 8.33 -10.39
CA GLU A 90 -14.51 7.33 -11.36
C GLU A 90 -13.94 5.92 -11.07
N TYR A 91 -12.66 5.85 -10.68
CA TYR A 91 -11.99 4.58 -10.40
C TYR A 91 -12.38 3.98 -9.05
N THR A 92 -12.59 4.81 -8.03
CA THR A 92 -13.07 4.38 -6.71
C THR A 92 -14.46 3.75 -6.83
N ASN A 93 -15.36 4.44 -7.55
CA ASN A 93 -16.74 4.01 -7.74
C ASN A 93 -16.85 2.70 -8.53
N ARG A 94 -15.96 2.47 -9.51
CA ARG A 94 -15.92 1.21 -10.27
C ARG A 94 -15.49 0.02 -9.42
N GLU A 95 -14.61 0.21 -8.44
CA GLU A 95 -14.16 -0.88 -7.58
C GLU A 95 -15.23 -1.27 -6.56
N GLU A 96 -15.89 -0.29 -5.94
CA GLU A 96 -17.00 -0.55 -5.00
C GLU A 96 -18.13 -1.36 -5.66
N ASN A 97 -18.52 -1.02 -6.90
CA ASN A 97 -19.56 -1.75 -7.63
C ASN A 97 -19.16 -3.18 -8.03
N ASN A 98 -17.86 -3.46 -8.19
CA ASN A 98 -17.37 -4.80 -8.51
C ASN A 98 -17.24 -5.68 -7.26
N ASP A 99 -16.83 -5.12 -6.11
CA ASP A 99 -16.76 -5.85 -4.84
C ASP A 99 -18.16 -6.04 -4.20
N SER A 100 -19.17 -5.23 -4.56
CA SER A 100 -20.57 -5.38 -4.09
C SER A 100 -21.35 -6.53 -4.75
N ASN A 101 -20.83 -7.07 -5.85
CA ASN A 101 -21.48 -8.14 -6.64
C ASN A 101 -20.84 -9.53 -6.43
N ILE A 102 -20.07 -9.69 -5.34
CA ILE A 102 -19.43 -10.95 -4.93
C ILE A 102 -19.95 -11.37 -3.56
#